data_AF-A0A950X5Q7-F1
#
_entry.id   AF-A0A950X5Q7-F1
#
_cell.length_a   1.000
_cell.length_b   1.000
_cell.length_c   1.000
_cell.angle_alpha   90.00
_cell.angle_beta   90.00
_cell.angle_gamma   90.00
#
_symmetry.space_group_name_H-M   'P 1'
#
loop_
_entity.id
_entity.type
_entity.pdbx_description
1 polymer ?
#
loop_
_entity_poly.entity_id
_entity_poly.type
_entity_poly.pdbx_seq_one_letter_code
_entity_poly.pdbx_strand_id
1 'polypeptide(L)'
;STIVIPSNAQVWIGTNSSPETLTAGQSVSIDPGSTIFIQVSNPGQSDALVTGIRFLISTDMNGNSIGLSLVNDGSAYNALRVSCVHSATTPTSGYAVVGLWTRTGYTPDLSTNFNAFRSAMINALASTVYNLATGDIMLMVPGLNSSMNVQANIIQQTITSIAGGDVEAATTLPFLMVNGTEYLTPTIQAWTSRDIGQATGGNTTPVMSNGLYNGEIQATGNGTDIFGTADGFQFYYQQLIGNGTVIGHLNSIPTSGNISPWAKAGLMMRNDLTPGSMDAYVSWDGTNGQRFSVRTAENAASSRFGNSITAVPYWFKLTRVGNTFTGYSSPDGINWTTVATPVTIPMNNTIYVGTGVTGNSSGMITAVFDNLGVIQQ
;
A
#
# COMPACT_ATOMS: atom_id res chain seq x y z
N SER A 1 -10.69 -12.92 -17.92
CA SER A 1 -9.50 -12.15 -18.33
C SER A 1 -8.41 -13.13 -18.73
N THR A 2 -7.65 -12.86 -19.77
CA THR A 2 -6.54 -13.75 -20.17
C THR A 2 -5.25 -12.94 -20.25
N ILE A 3 -4.24 -13.33 -19.47
CA ILE A 3 -2.89 -12.75 -19.58
C ILE A 3 -2.15 -13.53 -20.66
N VAL A 4 -1.70 -12.86 -21.71
CA VAL A 4 -0.98 -13.47 -22.82
C VAL A 4 0.53 -13.37 -22.57
N ILE A 5 1.21 -14.51 -22.60
CA ILE A 5 2.64 -14.65 -22.34
C ILE A 5 3.32 -15.08 -23.66
N PRO A 6 4.44 -14.44 -24.06
CA PRO A 6 5.18 -14.82 -25.27
C PRO A 6 5.55 -16.30 -25.31
N SER A 7 5.48 -16.92 -26.49
CA SER A 7 5.76 -18.37 -26.64
C SER A 7 7.22 -18.76 -26.41
N ASN A 8 8.15 -17.80 -26.48
CA ASN A 8 9.56 -17.98 -26.11
C ASN A 8 9.85 -17.72 -24.62
N ALA A 9 8.83 -17.40 -23.83
CA ALA A 9 9.00 -17.15 -22.41
C ALA A 9 9.17 -18.45 -21.63
N GLN A 10 10.02 -18.40 -20.59
CA GLN A 10 10.08 -19.41 -19.56
C GLN A 10 9.22 -18.95 -18.38
N VAL A 11 8.45 -19.88 -17.79
CA VAL A 11 7.51 -19.56 -16.70
C VAL A 11 7.81 -20.42 -15.48
N TRP A 12 7.98 -19.82 -14.31
CA TRP A 12 8.08 -20.52 -13.03
C TRP A 12 6.83 -20.25 -12.20
N ILE A 13 6.35 -21.26 -11.47
CA ILE A 13 5.25 -21.12 -10.51
C ILE A 13 5.84 -21.19 -9.11
N GLY A 14 5.58 -20.17 -8.29
CA GLY A 14 6.00 -20.10 -6.90
C GLY A 14 7.51 -20.29 -6.72
N THR A 15 7.88 -21.24 -5.86
CA THR A 15 9.26 -21.57 -5.48
C THR A 15 9.92 -22.62 -6.38
N ASN A 16 9.27 -23.05 -7.46
CA ASN A 16 9.80 -24.10 -8.33
C ASN A 16 11.22 -23.77 -8.83
N SER A 17 12.14 -24.73 -8.75
CA SER A 17 13.55 -24.51 -9.12
C SER A 17 13.78 -24.45 -10.63
N SER A 18 12.86 -25.00 -11.41
CA SER A 18 12.89 -25.06 -12.88
C SER A 18 11.62 -24.49 -13.48
N PRO A 19 11.67 -23.97 -14.72
CA PRO A 19 10.48 -23.47 -15.39
C PRO A 19 9.52 -24.63 -15.70
N GLU A 20 8.23 -24.33 -15.67
CA GLU A 20 7.17 -25.23 -16.10
C GLU A 20 7.32 -25.57 -17.58
N THR A 21 7.19 -26.86 -17.89
CA THR A 21 7.12 -27.34 -19.27
C THR A 21 5.68 -27.70 -19.59
N LEU A 22 4.98 -26.83 -20.31
CA LEU A 22 3.61 -27.06 -20.75
C LEU A 22 3.58 -27.50 -22.21
N THR A 23 3.06 -28.69 -22.50
CA THR A 23 2.75 -29.07 -23.89
C THR A 23 1.43 -28.44 -24.34
N ALA A 24 1.24 -28.29 -25.65
CA ALA A 24 0.00 -27.70 -26.19
C ALA A 24 -1.24 -28.50 -25.73
N GLY A 25 -2.25 -27.78 -25.23
CA GLY A 25 -3.47 -28.34 -24.65
C GLY A 25 -3.38 -28.66 -23.15
N GLN A 26 -2.22 -28.52 -22.51
CA GLN A 26 -2.09 -28.74 -21.07
C GLN A 26 -2.49 -27.50 -20.25
N SER A 27 -3.00 -27.76 -19.06
CA SER A 27 -3.29 -26.77 -18.02
C SER A 27 -2.64 -27.16 -16.71
N VAL A 28 -2.02 -26.19 -16.02
CA VAL A 28 -1.50 -26.34 -14.66
C VAL A 28 -2.21 -25.38 -13.73
N SER A 29 -2.71 -25.89 -12.60
CA SER A 29 -3.36 -25.07 -11.58
C SER A 29 -2.36 -24.09 -10.95
N ILE A 30 -2.82 -22.88 -10.68
CA ILE A 30 -2.10 -21.86 -9.92
C ILE A 30 -2.87 -21.65 -8.62
N ASP A 31 -2.26 -21.97 -7.50
CA ASP A 31 -2.90 -21.76 -6.20
C ASP A 31 -3.03 -20.25 -5.92
N PRO A 32 -4.15 -19.79 -5.32
CA PRO A 32 -4.28 -18.41 -4.85
C PRO A 32 -3.10 -18.02 -3.93
N GLY A 33 -2.57 -16.80 -4.10
CA GLY A 33 -1.35 -16.33 -3.43
C GLY A 33 -0.04 -16.73 -4.12
N SER A 34 -0.07 -17.66 -5.08
CA SER A 34 1.11 -17.99 -5.88
C SER A 34 1.56 -16.82 -6.73
N THR A 35 2.87 -16.76 -6.95
CA THR A 35 3.49 -15.83 -7.89
C THR A 35 3.97 -16.61 -9.09
N ILE A 36 3.61 -16.19 -10.30
CA ILE A 36 4.25 -16.68 -11.52
C ILE A 36 5.39 -15.73 -11.90
N PHE A 37 6.47 -16.29 -12.40
CA PHE A 37 7.61 -15.54 -12.90
C PHE A 37 7.81 -15.86 -14.36
N ILE A 38 7.95 -14.83 -15.17
CA ILE A 38 8.11 -14.89 -16.61
C ILE A 38 9.48 -14.33 -16.92
N GLN A 39 10.30 -15.07 -17.65
CA GLN A 39 11.56 -14.61 -18.21
C GLN A 39 11.47 -14.70 -19.73
N VAL A 40 11.75 -13.60 -20.41
CA VAL A 40 11.83 -13.53 -21.87
C VAL A 40 13.24 -13.13 -22.26
N SER A 41 13.99 -14.08 -22.79
CA SER A 41 15.34 -13.83 -23.30
C SER A 41 15.25 -13.23 -24.70
N ASN A 42 15.98 -12.14 -24.94
CA ASN A 42 16.14 -11.58 -26.28
C ASN A 42 17.27 -12.30 -27.02
N PRO A 43 17.03 -12.86 -28.22
CA PRO A 43 18.07 -13.49 -29.01
C PRO A 43 19.24 -12.53 -29.25
N GLY A 44 20.45 -12.92 -28.84
CA GLY A 44 21.68 -12.12 -29.05
C GLY A 44 21.96 -11.02 -28.03
N GLN A 45 21.17 -10.91 -26.96
CA GLN A 45 21.42 -10.00 -25.83
C GLN A 45 21.82 -10.81 -24.58
N SER A 46 22.67 -10.23 -23.71
CA SER A 46 23.01 -10.81 -22.40
C SER A 46 21.88 -10.72 -21.38
N ASP A 47 20.84 -9.95 -21.70
CA ASP A 47 19.83 -9.52 -20.75
C ASP A 47 18.46 -10.14 -21.07
N ALA A 48 17.65 -10.32 -20.04
CA ALA A 48 16.26 -10.74 -20.18
C ALA A 48 15.30 -9.73 -19.54
N LEU A 49 14.11 -9.65 -20.13
CA LEU A 49 12.95 -9.05 -19.50
C LEU A 49 12.37 -10.07 -18.51
N VAL A 50 12.28 -9.68 -17.25
CA VAL A 50 11.66 -10.50 -16.21
C VAL A 50 10.42 -9.82 -15.66
N THR A 51 9.37 -10.59 -15.45
CA THR A 51 8.11 -10.12 -14.86
C THR A 51 7.64 -11.14 -13.83
N GLY A 52 7.36 -10.68 -12.62
CA GLY A 52 6.61 -11.45 -11.63
C GLY A 52 5.16 -10.97 -11.58
N ILE A 53 4.22 -11.90 -11.51
CA ILE A 53 2.79 -11.64 -11.37
C ILE A 53 2.29 -12.46 -10.18
N ARG A 54 1.81 -11.81 -9.13
CA ARG A 54 1.18 -12.46 -7.98
C ARG A 54 -0.33 -12.29 -8.04
N PHE A 55 -1.03 -13.40 -7.83
CA PHE A 55 -2.48 -13.43 -7.72
C PHE A 55 -2.88 -13.27 -6.26
N LEU A 56 -3.34 -12.08 -5.90
CA LEU A 56 -3.62 -11.71 -4.52
C LEU A 56 -5.01 -12.16 -4.07
N ILE A 57 -5.98 -12.09 -4.98
CA ILE A 57 -7.37 -12.49 -4.75
C ILE A 57 -7.82 -13.31 -5.96
N SER A 58 -8.56 -14.39 -5.72
CA SER A 58 -9.21 -15.19 -6.74
C SER A 58 -10.52 -15.71 -6.16
N THR A 59 -11.60 -14.94 -6.31
CA THR A 59 -12.90 -15.27 -5.71
C THR A 59 -14.07 -14.81 -6.56
N ASP A 60 -15.25 -15.37 -6.35
CA ASP A 60 -16.52 -14.83 -6.84
C ASP A 60 -17.08 -13.75 -5.91
N MET A 61 -18.15 -13.06 -6.31
CA MET A 61 -18.82 -12.05 -5.48
C MET A 61 -19.40 -12.58 -4.16
N ASN A 62 -19.49 -13.90 -3.98
CA ASN A 62 -19.99 -14.54 -2.77
C ASN A 62 -18.85 -15.01 -1.85
N GLY A 63 -17.58 -14.79 -2.24
CA GLY A 63 -16.41 -15.20 -1.45
C GLY A 63 -15.92 -16.61 -1.75
N ASN A 64 -16.48 -17.30 -2.75
CA ASN A 64 -16.01 -18.63 -3.13
C ASN A 64 -14.73 -18.54 -3.97
N SER A 65 -13.71 -19.30 -3.60
CA SER A 65 -12.46 -19.38 -4.35
C SER A 65 -12.70 -19.85 -5.79
N ILE A 66 -12.09 -19.16 -6.75
CA ILE A 66 -12.08 -19.56 -8.17
C ILE A 66 -10.69 -20.07 -8.55
N GLY A 67 -10.64 -21.13 -9.35
CA GLY A 67 -9.39 -21.73 -9.82
C GLY A 67 -8.68 -20.81 -10.83
N LEU A 68 -7.36 -20.71 -10.70
CA LEU A 68 -6.49 -20.11 -11.70
C LEU A 68 -5.72 -21.22 -12.40
N SER A 69 -5.49 -21.09 -13.70
CA SER A 69 -4.63 -22.04 -14.40
C SER A 69 -3.80 -21.38 -15.49
N LEU A 70 -2.56 -21.84 -15.60
CA LEU A 70 -1.71 -21.59 -16.75
C LEU A 70 -2.07 -22.60 -17.83
N VAL A 71 -2.43 -22.12 -19.02
CA VAL A 71 -2.87 -22.92 -20.16
C VAL A 71 -1.94 -22.66 -21.34
N ASN A 72 -1.47 -23.73 -21.99
CA ASN A 72 -0.79 -23.63 -23.28
C ASN A 72 -1.78 -23.94 -24.40
N ASP A 73 -2.38 -22.92 -25.02
CA ASP A 73 -3.34 -23.11 -26.11
C ASP A 73 -2.69 -23.36 -27.49
N GLY A 74 -1.37 -23.56 -27.53
CA GLY A 74 -0.64 -23.96 -28.72
C GLY A 74 -0.74 -22.95 -29.89
N SER A 75 -0.91 -23.49 -31.10
CA SER A 75 -0.92 -22.74 -32.37
C SER A 75 -2.13 -21.83 -32.58
N ALA A 76 -3.17 -21.93 -31.73
CA ALA A 76 -4.38 -21.12 -31.87
C ALA A 76 -4.12 -19.62 -31.63
N TYR A 77 -3.15 -19.31 -30.76
CA TYR A 77 -2.82 -17.92 -30.38
C TYR A 77 -1.31 -17.63 -30.30
N ASN A 78 -0.45 -18.62 -30.58
CA ASN A 78 1.02 -18.52 -30.48
C ASN A 78 1.50 -17.95 -29.13
N ALA A 79 0.83 -18.31 -28.04
CA ALA A 79 1.07 -17.74 -26.72
C ALA A 79 0.68 -18.71 -25.60
N LEU A 80 1.35 -18.56 -24.45
CA LEU A 80 0.92 -19.11 -23.17
C LEU A 80 -0.13 -18.17 -22.56
N ARG A 81 -1.13 -18.70 -21.85
CA ARG A 81 -2.24 -17.90 -21.30
C ARG A 81 -2.47 -18.22 -19.83
N VAL A 82 -2.56 -17.20 -18.97
CA VAL A 82 -3.17 -17.40 -17.64
C VAL A 82 -4.66 -17.16 -17.77
N SER A 83 -5.45 -18.18 -17.45
CA SER A 83 -6.91 -18.13 -17.48
C SER A 83 -7.47 -18.36 -16.08
N CYS A 84 -8.53 -17.62 -15.75
CA CYS A 84 -9.38 -17.95 -14.61
C CYS A 84 -10.27 -19.12 -15.06
N VAL A 85 -10.06 -20.30 -14.51
CA VAL A 85 -10.85 -21.48 -14.85
C VAL A 85 -12.03 -21.52 -13.89
N HIS A 86 -13.17 -21.01 -14.33
CA HIS A 86 -14.44 -21.29 -13.67
C HIS A 86 -14.73 -22.78 -13.85
N SER A 87 -15.14 -23.49 -12.80
CA SER A 87 -15.37 -24.93 -12.90
C SER A 87 -16.39 -25.24 -14.01
N ALA A 88 -16.19 -26.36 -14.70
CA ALA A 88 -16.75 -26.69 -16.01
C ALA A 88 -18.28 -26.79 -16.10
N THR A 89 -19.04 -26.53 -15.04
CA THR A 89 -20.49 -26.80 -15.03
C THR A 89 -21.43 -25.61 -14.93
N THR A 90 -21.03 -24.40 -14.47
CA THR A 90 -21.75 -23.10 -14.73
C THR A 90 -21.22 -21.94 -13.86
N PRO A 91 -20.88 -20.76 -14.40
CA PRO A 91 -21.01 -19.49 -13.68
C PRO A 91 -22.43 -18.98 -13.88
N THR A 92 -23.39 -19.46 -13.10
CA THR A 92 -24.68 -18.77 -12.98
C THR A 92 -24.48 -17.63 -11.98
N SER A 93 -24.33 -16.42 -12.53
CA SER A 93 -24.31 -15.12 -11.84
C SER A 93 -23.24 -14.92 -10.76
N GLY A 94 -22.02 -14.56 -11.17
CA GLY A 94 -21.01 -14.00 -10.27
C GLY A 94 -19.86 -13.39 -11.07
N TYR A 95 -19.38 -12.21 -10.67
CA TYR A 95 -18.15 -11.65 -11.21
C TYR A 95 -16.94 -12.36 -10.60
N ALA A 96 -15.98 -12.76 -11.44
CA ALA A 96 -14.67 -13.22 -10.99
C ALA A 96 -13.80 -12.01 -10.65
N VAL A 97 -13.28 -11.98 -9.43
CA VAL A 97 -12.41 -10.93 -8.91
C VAL A 97 -10.99 -11.44 -8.87
N VAL A 98 -10.10 -10.80 -9.64
CA VAL A 98 -8.68 -11.12 -9.63
C VAL A 98 -7.87 -9.85 -9.36
N GLY A 99 -7.32 -9.77 -8.15
CA GLY A 99 -6.34 -8.75 -7.77
C GLY A 99 -4.94 -9.20 -8.17
N LEU A 100 -4.21 -8.37 -8.89
CA LEU A 100 -2.89 -8.69 -9.41
C LEU A 100 -1.85 -7.71 -8.88
N TRP A 101 -0.66 -8.24 -8.58
CA TRP A 101 0.52 -7.45 -8.34
C TRP A 101 1.60 -7.83 -9.33
N THR A 102 2.08 -6.85 -10.10
CA THR A 102 3.13 -7.07 -11.09
C THR A 102 4.37 -6.28 -10.79
N ARG A 103 5.51 -6.94 -11.00
CA ARG A 103 6.83 -6.33 -10.88
C ARG A 103 7.67 -6.72 -12.07
N THR A 104 8.22 -5.74 -12.77
CA THR A 104 9.12 -5.96 -13.91
C THR A 104 10.52 -5.55 -13.54
N GLY A 105 11.52 -6.24 -14.09
CA GLY A 105 12.92 -5.88 -13.95
C GLY A 105 13.69 -6.19 -15.23
N TYR A 106 14.87 -5.59 -15.34
CA TYR A 106 15.84 -5.90 -16.38
C TYR A 106 17.07 -6.49 -15.70
N THR A 107 17.44 -7.72 -16.05
CA THR A 107 18.56 -8.41 -15.37
C THR A 107 19.65 -8.78 -16.38
N PRO A 108 20.88 -8.24 -16.24
CA PRO A 108 22.02 -8.57 -17.10
C PRO A 108 22.75 -9.88 -16.73
N ASP A 109 22.40 -10.53 -15.61
CA ASP A 109 22.82 -11.90 -15.26
C ASP A 109 21.56 -12.74 -15.00
N LEU A 110 21.38 -13.77 -15.83
CA LEU A 110 20.11 -14.46 -16.06
C LEU A 110 19.67 -15.42 -14.96
N SER A 111 20.58 -15.85 -14.05
CA SER A 111 20.23 -16.85 -13.02
C SER A 111 20.34 -16.33 -11.59
N THR A 112 21.46 -15.69 -11.22
CA THR A 112 21.66 -15.19 -9.85
C THR A 112 20.69 -14.06 -9.51
N ASN A 113 20.62 -13.04 -10.38
CA ASN A 113 19.76 -11.88 -10.16
C ASN A 113 18.28 -12.23 -10.34
N PHE A 114 17.96 -13.15 -11.24
CA PHE A 114 16.60 -13.65 -11.39
C PHE A 114 16.12 -14.42 -10.16
N ASN A 115 16.96 -15.31 -9.60
CA ASN A 115 16.63 -16.03 -8.37
C ASN A 115 16.50 -15.09 -7.16
N ALA A 116 17.33 -14.05 -7.09
CA ALA A 116 17.21 -13.00 -6.07
C ALA A 116 15.90 -12.22 -6.21
N PHE A 117 15.54 -11.80 -7.44
CA PHE A 117 14.27 -11.16 -7.75
C PHE A 117 13.07 -12.03 -7.35
N ARG A 118 13.07 -13.31 -7.75
CA ARG A 118 12.01 -14.27 -7.41
C ARG A 118 11.86 -14.43 -5.90
N SER A 119 12.97 -14.69 -5.22
CA SER A 119 12.99 -14.89 -3.77
C SER A 119 12.47 -13.66 -3.04
N ALA A 120 12.88 -12.47 -3.47
CA ALA A 120 12.42 -11.25 -2.86
C ALA A 120 10.95 -10.97 -3.09
N MET A 121 10.45 -11.14 -4.32
CA MET A 121 9.02 -10.96 -4.59
C MET A 121 8.19 -11.97 -3.80
N ILE A 122 8.63 -13.24 -3.70
CA ILE A 122 7.99 -14.28 -2.87
C ILE A 122 7.88 -13.84 -1.41
N ASN A 123 8.97 -13.33 -0.84
CA ASN A 123 9.03 -12.95 0.57
C ASN A 123 8.39 -11.58 0.88
N ALA A 124 8.12 -10.77 -0.12
CA ALA A 124 7.48 -9.48 0.09
C ALA A 124 6.02 -9.68 0.49
N LEU A 125 5.64 -9.15 1.65
CA LEU A 125 4.30 -9.29 2.20
C LEU A 125 3.35 -8.37 1.43
N ALA A 126 2.44 -8.97 0.67
CA ALA A 126 1.31 -8.27 0.08
C ALA A 126 0.07 -8.54 0.94
N SER A 127 -0.75 -7.52 1.17
CA SER A 127 -1.97 -7.62 1.95
C SER A 127 -3.18 -7.27 1.08
N THR A 128 -4.29 -7.92 1.37
CA THR A 128 -5.57 -7.63 0.73
C THR A 128 -6.66 -7.53 1.76
N VAL A 129 -7.42 -6.44 1.71
CA VAL A 129 -8.64 -6.28 2.49
C VAL A 129 -9.76 -6.01 1.52
N TYR A 130 -10.85 -6.77 1.59
CA TYR A 130 -11.97 -6.61 0.69
C TYR A 130 -13.30 -6.78 1.40
N ASN A 131 -14.31 -6.09 0.89
CA ASN A 131 -15.71 -6.22 1.27
C ASN A 131 -16.54 -6.47 0.01
N LEU A 132 -16.91 -7.72 -0.21
CA LEU A 132 -17.65 -8.11 -1.41
C LEU A 132 -19.08 -7.57 -1.43
N ALA A 133 -19.65 -7.23 -0.27
CA ALA A 133 -21.01 -6.67 -0.20
C ALA A 133 -21.05 -5.23 -0.73
N THR A 134 -20.00 -4.44 -0.49
CA THR A 134 -19.86 -3.07 -1.02
C THR A 134 -19.08 -3.01 -2.34
N GLY A 135 -18.36 -4.08 -2.68
CA GLY A 135 -17.46 -4.15 -3.82
C GLY A 135 -16.10 -3.52 -3.57
N ASP A 136 -15.79 -3.11 -2.35
CA ASP A 136 -14.52 -2.43 -2.08
C ASP A 136 -13.38 -3.44 -1.92
N ILE A 137 -12.27 -3.20 -2.60
CA ILE A 137 -11.03 -3.95 -2.49
C ILE A 137 -9.90 -2.97 -2.24
N MET A 138 -9.04 -3.32 -1.29
CA MET A 138 -7.76 -2.70 -1.03
C MET A 138 -6.67 -3.74 -1.28
N LEU A 139 -5.78 -3.47 -2.21
CA LEU A 139 -4.55 -4.22 -2.45
C LEU A 139 -3.39 -3.37 -1.97
N MET A 140 -2.52 -3.96 -1.18
CA MET A 140 -1.35 -3.29 -0.64
C MET A 140 -0.14 -4.15 -0.91
N VAL A 141 0.75 -3.62 -1.73
CA VAL A 141 1.82 -4.37 -2.34
C VAL A 141 3.13 -3.60 -2.20
N PRO A 142 4.24 -4.27 -1.88
CA PRO A 142 5.53 -3.61 -1.80
C PRO A 142 6.03 -3.23 -3.21
N GLY A 143 6.46 -1.99 -3.40
CA GLY A 143 7.22 -1.56 -4.58
C GLY A 143 8.72 -1.83 -4.43
N LEU A 144 9.54 -1.26 -5.32
CA LEU A 144 11.00 -1.25 -5.25
C LEU A 144 11.50 -0.40 -4.07
N ASN A 145 10.93 0.80 -3.89
CA ASN A 145 11.34 1.79 -2.88
C ASN A 145 10.21 2.24 -1.94
N SER A 146 8.94 1.99 -2.27
CA SER A 146 7.81 2.31 -1.38
C SER A 146 6.62 1.36 -1.57
N SER A 147 5.75 1.27 -0.56
CA SER A 147 4.49 0.53 -0.67
C SER A 147 3.59 1.20 -1.69
N MET A 148 2.84 0.39 -2.41
CA MET A 148 1.82 0.79 -3.35
C MET A 148 0.48 0.27 -2.87
N ASN A 149 -0.49 1.17 -2.82
CA ASN A 149 -1.84 0.89 -2.36
C ASN A 149 -2.77 1.13 -3.53
N VAL A 150 -3.63 0.16 -3.80
CA VAL A 150 -4.66 0.24 -4.82
C VAL A 150 -5.99 -0.01 -4.14
N GLN A 151 -6.91 0.94 -4.26
CA GLN A 151 -8.29 0.67 -3.96
C GLN A 151 -9.11 0.65 -5.23
N ALA A 152 -10.10 -0.22 -5.22
CA ALA A 152 -11.07 -0.27 -6.29
C ALA A 152 -12.43 -0.69 -5.75
N ASN A 153 -13.46 -0.27 -6.48
CA ASN A 153 -14.77 -0.82 -6.32
C ASN A 153 -15.07 -1.73 -7.52
N ILE A 154 -15.16 -3.05 -7.27
CA ILE A 154 -15.37 -4.06 -8.32
C ILE A 154 -16.80 -4.06 -8.86
N ILE A 155 -17.78 -3.59 -8.08
CA ILE A 155 -19.17 -3.50 -8.52
C ILE A 155 -19.33 -2.31 -9.46
N GLN A 156 -18.78 -1.16 -9.06
CA GLN A 156 -18.76 0.06 -9.85
C GLN A 156 -17.72 0.02 -10.98
N GLN A 157 -16.80 -0.94 -10.95
CA GLN A 157 -15.75 -1.10 -11.93
C GLN A 157 -14.84 0.13 -12.01
N THR A 158 -14.38 0.61 -10.86
CA THR A 158 -13.54 1.80 -10.76
C THR A 158 -12.34 1.54 -9.87
N ILE A 159 -11.14 1.96 -10.29
CA ILE A 159 -10.04 2.19 -9.35
C ILE A 159 -10.40 3.46 -8.60
N THR A 160 -10.70 3.31 -7.31
CA THR A 160 -11.10 4.43 -6.46
C THR A 160 -9.89 5.17 -5.91
N SER A 161 -8.71 4.55 -5.88
CA SER A 161 -7.45 5.27 -5.64
C SER A 161 -6.21 4.43 -5.93
N ILE A 162 -5.08 5.12 -6.15
CA ILE A 162 -3.74 4.54 -6.03
C ILE A 162 -2.85 5.54 -5.31
N ALA A 163 -2.00 5.07 -4.39
CA ALA A 163 -0.89 5.88 -3.89
C ALA A 163 0.34 5.09 -3.51
N GLY A 164 1.48 5.79 -3.49
CA GLY A 164 2.80 5.20 -3.38
C GLY A 164 3.21 4.44 -4.65
N GLY A 165 4.33 3.72 -4.58
CA GLY A 165 4.98 3.13 -5.75
C GLY A 165 6.19 3.95 -6.23
N ASP A 166 6.98 3.36 -7.10
CA ASP A 166 8.21 3.97 -7.61
C ASP A 166 7.93 4.89 -8.79
N VAL A 167 8.48 6.10 -8.73
CA VAL A 167 8.36 7.10 -9.80
C VAL A 167 9.38 6.85 -10.92
N GLU A 168 10.46 6.10 -10.64
CA GLU A 168 11.43 5.69 -11.64
C GLU A 168 10.92 4.48 -12.42
N ALA A 169 10.48 4.78 -13.64
CA ALA A 169 9.95 3.93 -14.69
C ALA A 169 8.43 3.71 -14.65
N ALA A 170 7.79 4.14 -15.74
CA ALA A 170 6.42 3.83 -16.13
C ALA A 170 6.17 2.32 -16.39
N THR A 171 6.88 1.40 -15.70
CA THR A 171 6.91 -0.03 -15.98
C THR A 171 6.39 -0.91 -14.84
N THR A 172 6.14 -0.36 -13.64
CA THR A 172 5.49 -1.08 -12.54
C THR A 172 4.25 -0.34 -12.07
N LEU A 173 3.19 -0.39 -12.88
CA LEU A 173 1.85 0.02 -12.46
C LEU A 173 1.07 -1.23 -12.05
N PRO A 174 0.37 -1.23 -10.91
CA PRO A 174 -0.54 -2.31 -10.58
C PRO A 174 -1.75 -2.15 -11.50
N PHE A 175 -2.12 -3.21 -12.21
CA PHE A 175 -3.36 -3.20 -12.99
C PHE A 175 -4.39 -4.05 -12.25
N LEU A 176 -5.59 -3.51 -12.12
CA LEU A 176 -6.74 -4.28 -11.70
C LEU A 176 -7.48 -4.75 -12.96
N MET A 177 -7.80 -6.04 -13.05
CA MET A 177 -8.68 -6.56 -14.08
C MET A 177 -10.02 -6.97 -13.45
N VAL A 178 -11.09 -6.27 -13.82
CA VAL A 178 -12.46 -6.71 -13.50
C VAL A 178 -13.09 -7.19 -14.80
N ASN A 179 -13.48 -8.47 -14.85
CA ASN A 179 -14.15 -9.07 -16.01
C ASN A 179 -13.39 -8.87 -17.36
N GLY A 180 -12.06 -8.89 -17.34
CA GLY A 180 -11.23 -8.72 -18.54
C GLY A 180 -11.05 -7.28 -19.03
N THR A 181 -11.61 -6.29 -18.33
CA THR A 181 -11.39 -4.86 -18.63
C THR A 181 -10.18 -4.37 -17.84
N GLU A 182 -9.25 -3.70 -18.54
CA GLU A 182 -8.09 -3.02 -17.96
C GLU A 182 -8.51 -1.63 -17.46
N TYR A 183 -8.12 -1.28 -16.23
CA TYR A 183 -8.35 0.05 -15.66
C TYR A 183 -7.02 0.79 -15.52
N LEU A 184 -6.91 1.94 -16.18
CA LEU A 184 -5.73 2.81 -16.10
C LEU A 184 -5.60 3.42 -14.70
N THR A 185 -4.36 3.49 -14.24
CA THR A 185 -3.99 3.96 -12.90
C THR A 185 -4.07 5.48 -12.77
N PRO A 186 -4.63 6.05 -11.68
CA PRO A 186 -4.35 7.44 -11.32
C PRO A 186 -2.85 7.67 -11.06
N THR A 187 -2.39 8.91 -11.21
CA THR A 187 -0.99 9.33 -11.08
C THR A 187 -0.41 8.97 -9.70
N ILE A 188 0.65 8.17 -9.67
CA ILE A 188 1.43 7.90 -8.44
C ILE A 188 2.11 9.21 -7.99
N GLN A 189 1.89 9.61 -6.74
CA GLN A 189 2.64 10.71 -6.12
C GLN A 189 3.78 10.17 -5.26
N ALA A 190 4.95 10.80 -5.40
CA ALA A 190 6.13 10.51 -4.60
C ALA A 190 5.95 10.96 -3.15
N TRP A 191 6.41 10.15 -2.21
CA TRP A 191 6.50 10.56 -0.81
C TRP A 191 7.75 11.43 -0.57
N THR A 192 7.59 12.45 0.27
CA THR A 192 8.63 13.42 0.64
C THR A 192 8.81 13.45 2.14
N SER A 193 10.05 13.47 2.63
CA SER A 193 10.40 13.62 4.05
C SER A 193 10.80 15.06 4.35
N ARG A 194 10.28 15.65 5.44
CA ARG A 194 10.62 17.00 5.88
C ARG A 194 10.37 17.20 7.38
N ASP A 195 11.30 17.86 8.06
CA ASP A 195 11.03 18.41 9.40
C ASP A 195 10.17 19.67 9.33
N ILE A 196 9.18 19.77 10.22
CA ILE A 196 8.28 20.91 10.37
C ILE A 196 8.64 21.67 11.66
N GLY A 197 8.61 22.99 11.57
CA GLY A 197 8.88 23.88 12.71
C GLY A 197 10.31 23.78 13.21
N GLN A 198 10.46 23.66 14.52
CA GLN A 198 11.77 23.62 15.19
C GLN A 198 12.41 22.22 15.19
N ALA A 199 11.75 21.20 14.62
CA ALA A 199 12.35 19.88 14.51
C ALA A 199 13.56 19.92 13.57
N THR A 200 14.59 19.13 13.90
CA THR A 200 15.81 19.01 13.10
C THR A 200 16.35 17.59 13.15
N GLY A 201 16.83 17.10 12.01
CA GLY A 201 17.49 15.81 11.87
C GLY A 201 16.54 14.63 11.80
N GLY A 202 15.22 14.87 11.73
CA GLY A 202 14.25 13.82 11.47
C GLY A 202 14.38 13.32 10.04
N ASN A 203 14.05 12.05 9.84
CA ASN A 203 14.01 11.45 8.51
C ASN A 203 13.07 10.24 8.46
N THR A 204 12.55 9.95 7.27
CA THR A 204 11.85 8.70 7.00
C THR A 204 12.57 7.93 5.90
N THR A 205 12.87 6.67 6.17
CA THR A 205 13.54 5.78 5.22
C THR A 205 12.76 4.48 5.02
N PRO A 206 12.67 3.98 3.78
CA PRO A 206 12.20 2.61 3.55
C PRO A 206 13.10 1.61 4.28
N VAL A 207 12.52 0.57 4.86
CA VAL A 207 13.27 -0.54 5.43
C VAL A 207 13.61 -1.50 4.31
N MET A 208 14.91 -1.70 4.11
CA MET A 208 15.43 -2.52 3.02
C MET A 208 15.88 -3.87 3.57
N SER A 209 15.45 -4.95 2.93
CA SER A 209 15.93 -6.32 3.14
C SER A 209 16.50 -6.83 1.83
N ASN A 210 17.79 -7.20 1.82
CA ASN A 210 18.53 -7.62 0.62
C ASN A 210 18.42 -6.62 -0.56
N GLY A 211 18.51 -5.33 -0.25
CA GLY A 211 18.44 -4.26 -1.25
C GLY A 211 17.03 -3.95 -1.77
N LEU A 212 15.99 -4.49 -1.12
CA LEU A 212 14.60 -4.32 -1.54
C LEU A 212 13.70 -3.87 -0.40
N TYR A 213 12.74 -3.02 -0.70
CA TYR A 213 11.75 -2.57 0.26
C TYR A 213 10.92 -3.75 0.82
N ASN A 214 10.83 -3.86 2.14
CA ASN A 214 10.17 -4.98 2.82
C ASN A 214 8.69 -4.73 3.16
N GLY A 215 8.13 -3.56 2.84
CA GLY A 215 6.77 -3.17 3.24
C GLY A 215 6.71 -2.19 4.42
N GLU A 216 7.85 -1.84 5.03
CA GLU A 216 7.91 -0.97 6.21
C GLU A 216 8.73 0.30 5.97
N ILE A 217 8.33 1.40 6.59
CA ILE A 217 9.12 2.62 6.71
C ILE A 217 9.56 2.82 8.16
N GLN A 218 10.77 3.35 8.35
CA GLN A 218 11.24 3.87 9.63
C GLN A 218 11.15 5.39 9.60
N ALA A 219 10.22 5.96 10.35
CA ALA A 219 10.05 7.40 10.52
C ALA A 219 10.67 7.83 11.86
N THR A 220 11.80 8.54 11.78
CA THR A 220 12.51 9.07 12.94
C THR A 220 12.24 10.55 13.08
N GLY A 221 11.71 10.96 14.22
CA GLY A 221 11.30 12.34 14.48
C GLY A 221 11.77 12.87 15.83
N ASN A 222 12.08 14.17 15.85
CA ASN A 222 12.28 14.97 17.06
C ASN A 222 11.29 16.14 17.02
N GLY A 223 11.40 17.10 17.93
CA GLY A 223 10.61 18.31 17.97
C GLY A 223 9.83 18.46 19.26
N THR A 224 9.21 19.62 19.44
CA THR A 224 8.63 20.04 20.72
C THR A 224 7.29 19.39 20.99
N ASP A 225 6.38 19.41 20.02
CA ASP A 225 5.08 18.75 20.07
C ASP A 225 4.36 18.82 18.71
N ILE A 226 3.31 18.01 18.51
CA ILE A 226 2.26 18.24 17.49
C ILE A 226 1.00 18.64 18.26
N PHE A 227 1.01 19.85 18.80
CA PHE A 227 -0.07 20.40 19.63
C PHE A 227 0.10 21.91 19.82
N GLY A 228 -0.91 22.56 20.39
CA GLY A 228 -0.86 24.00 20.68
C GLY A 228 -0.96 24.83 19.40
N THR A 229 -0.23 25.95 19.35
CA THR A 229 -0.31 26.91 18.23
C THR A 229 0.73 26.69 17.14
N ALA A 230 1.73 25.82 17.36
CA ALA A 230 2.80 25.55 16.41
C ALA A 230 3.37 24.14 16.60
N ASP A 231 3.51 23.40 15.51
CA ASP A 231 4.05 22.05 15.49
C ASP A 231 5.58 22.02 15.36
N GLY A 232 6.20 21.01 15.95
CA GLY A 232 7.58 20.61 15.77
C GLY A 232 7.69 19.10 15.67
N PHE A 233 7.89 18.57 14.46
CA PHE A 233 7.89 17.12 14.19
C PHE A 233 8.52 16.77 12.83
N GLN A 234 8.77 15.49 12.59
CA GLN A 234 9.14 14.98 11.28
C GLN A 234 7.89 14.53 10.51
N PHE A 235 7.77 14.96 9.25
CA PHE A 235 6.64 14.66 8.38
C PHE A 235 7.08 13.93 7.12
N TYR A 236 6.45 12.79 6.84
CA TYR A 236 6.63 12.04 5.59
C TYR A 236 5.31 12.00 4.84
N TYR A 237 5.24 12.62 3.66
CA TYR A 237 3.97 13.04 3.07
C TYR A 237 3.94 13.04 1.55
N GLN A 238 2.74 13.08 1.00
CA GLN A 238 2.43 13.43 -0.39
C GLN A 238 1.33 14.50 -0.43
N GLN A 239 0.99 15.02 -1.61
CA GLN A 239 -0.15 15.92 -1.76
C GLN A 239 -1.45 15.11 -1.86
N LEU A 240 -2.54 15.67 -1.35
CA LEU A 240 -3.89 15.14 -1.55
C LEU A 240 -4.75 16.24 -2.14
N ILE A 241 -5.38 15.96 -3.28
CA ILE A 241 -6.28 16.89 -3.96
C ILE A 241 -7.72 16.42 -3.72
N GLY A 242 -8.51 17.26 -3.05
CA GLY A 242 -9.90 16.97 -2.73
C GLY A 242 -10.06 15.96 -1.60
N ASN A 243 -10.95 15.00 -1.79
CA ASN A 243 -11.30 13.98 -0.80
C ASN A 243 -10.25 12.87 -0.78
N GLY A 244 -10.10 12.24 0.38
CA GLY A 244 -9.24 11.08 0.46
C GLY A 244 -9.15 10.45 1.82
N THR A 245 -8.39 9.37 1.89
CA THR A 245 -8.13 8.60 3.10
C THR A 245 -6.64 8.29 3.20
N VAL A 246 -6.08 8.35 4.39
CA VAL A 246 -4.78 7.74 4.67
C VAL A 246 -4.96 6.61 5.67
N ILE A 247 -4.30 5.48 5.43
CA ILE A 247 -4.29 4.29 6.28
C ILE A 247 -2.83 3.97 6.57
N GLY A 248 -2.53 3.50 7.77
CA GLY A 248 -1.22 3.02 8.14
C GLY A 248 -1.28 2.22 9.42
N HIS A 249 -0.42 1.21 9.50
CA HIS A 249 -0.28 0.37 10.68
C HIS A 249 1.01 0.75 11.39
N LEU A 250 0.87 1.23 12.63
CA LEU A 250 2.03 1.50 13.48
C LEU A 250 2.50 0.16 14.04
N ASN A 251 3.49 -0.45 13.38
CA ASN A 251 4.03 -1.76 13.72
C ASN A 251 4.82 -1.73 15.03
N SER A 252 5.72 -0.75 15.17
CA SER A 252 6.47 -0.59 16.41
C SER A 252 6.89 0.85 16.67
N ILE A 253 7.08 1.17 17.93
CA ILE A 253 7.62 2.42 18.45
C ILE A 253 8.17 2.12 19.86
N PRO A 254 9.23 2.79 20.34
CA PRO A 254 9.66 2.62 21.73
C PRO A 254 8.51 2.93 22.70
N THR A 255 8.16 1.96 23.55
CA THR A 255 7.10 2.09 24.57
C THR A 255 7.64 2.08 26.01
N SER A 256 8.96 1.98 26.18
CA SER A 256 9.64 1.94 27.47
C SER A 256 10.99 2.67 27.40
N GLY A 257 11.54 3.07 28.54
CA GLY A 257 12.76 3.89 28.61
C GLY A 257 12.48 5.39 28.67
N ASN A 258 13.41 6.21 28.19
CA ASN A 258 13.31 7.67 28.22
C ASN A 258 12.46 8.22 27.06
N ILE A 259 11.20 7.78 26.97
CA ILE A 259 10.22 8.27 26.00
C ILE A 259 9.28 9.25 26.72
N SER A 260 8.96 10.38 26.09
CA SER A 260 7.91 11.26 26.61
C SER A 260 6.56 10.54 26.65
N PRO A 261 5.75 10.67 27.72
CA PRO A 261 4.34 10.25 27.74
C PRO A 261 3.49 10.84 26.60
N TRP A 262 3.99 11.89 25.94
CA TRP A 262 3.34 12.57 24.83
C TRP A 262 4.11 12.45 23.51
N ALA A 263 5.13 11.58 23.44
CA ALA A 263 5.72 11.15 22.18
C ALA A 263 4.61 10.70 21.22
N LYS A 264 4.66 11.13 19.96
CA LYS A 264 3.58 10.86 19.00
C LYS A 264 4.09 10.19 17.74
N ALA A 265 3.30 9.25 17.24
CA ALA A 265 3.40 8.72 15.89
C ALA A 265 2.00 8.41 15.35
N GLY A 266 1.71 8.82 14.12
CA GLY A 266 0.38 8.66 13.54
C GLY A 266 0.24 9.18 12.13
N LEU A 267 -1.01 9.31 11.68
CA LEU A 267 -1.39 9.78 10.35
C LEU A 267 -1.97 11.19 10.42
N MET A 268 -1.48 12.07 9.57
CA MET A 268 -1.80 13.49 9.53
C MET A 268 -2.31 13.91 8.16
N MET A 269 -3.30 14.79 8.15
CA MET A 269 -3.69 15.64 7.03
C MET A 269 -3.53 17.09 7.48
N ARG A 270 -2.75 17.89 6.75
CA ARG A 270 -2.45 19.28 7.11
C ARG A 270 -2.53 20.22 5.90
N ASN A 271 -3.04 21.42 6.12
CA ASN A 271 -3.33 22.39 5.07
C ASN A 271 -2.08 22.82 4.28
N ASP A 272 -1.02 23.11 5.02
CA ASP A 272 0.29 23.52 4.51
C ASP A 272 1.44 23.01 5.41
N LEU A 273 2.68 23.33 5.03
CA LEU A 273 3.90 22.89 5.71
C LEU A 273 4.42 23.90 6.75
N THR A 274 3.64 24.92 7.14
CA THR A 274 4.03 25.89 8.18
C THR A 274 3.72 25.35 9.58
N PRO A 275 4.44 25.75 10.64
CA PRO A 275 4.23 25.17 11.98
C PRO A 275 2.81 25.35 12.52
N GLY A 276 2.13 26.46 12.20
CA GLY A 276 0.78 26.75 12.66
C GLY A 276 -0.34 26.24 11.76
N SER A 277 -0.04 25.36 10.80
CA SER A 277 -0.99 24.82 9.82
C SER A 277 -2.23 24.21 10.49
N MET A 278 -3.40 24.42 9.88
CA MET A 278 -4.58 23.64 10.22
C MET A 278 -4.30 22.16 9.94
N ASP A 279 -4.66 21.29 10.87
CA ASP A 279 -4.36 19.86 10.78
C ASP A 279 -5.47 19.00 11.41
N ALA A 280 -5.53 17.76 10.94
CA ALA A 280 -6.18 16.64 11.58
C ALA A 280 -5.16 15.52 11.72
N TYR A 281 -5.02 14.97 12.92
CA TYR A 281 -3.98 14.01 13.26
C TYR A 281 -4.54 12.89 14.13
N VAL A 282 -4.51 11.66 13.63
CA VAL A 282 -4.85 10.46 14.40
C VAL A 282 -3.56 9.74 14.76
N SER A 283 -3.32 9.52 16.05
CA SER A 283 -2.00 9.15 16.55
C SER A 283 -2.05 8.25 17.76
N TRP A 284 -0.94 7.58 18.01
CA TRP A 284 -0.58 7.08 19.32
C TRP A 284 0.24 8.16 20.04
N ASP A 285 -0.19 8.56 21.24
CA ASP A 285 0.46 9.58 22.07
C ASP A 285 1.04 8.92 23.34
N GLY A 286 2.09 8.13 23.21
CA GLY A 286 2.80 7.58 24.38
C GLY A 286 1.89 6.79 25.33
N THR A 287 2.14 6.95 26.63
CA THR A 287 1.28 6.40 27.68
C THR A 287 -0.08 7.11 27.80
N ASN A 288 -0.30 8.21 27.08
CA ASN A 288 -1.60 8.90 26.99
C ASN A 288 -2.52 8.32 25.91
N GLY A 289 -2.04 7.31 25.19
CA GLY A 289 -2.81 6.49 24.26
C GLY A 289 -3.20 7.19 22.97
N GLN A 290 -4.08 6.55 22.23
CA GLN A 290 -4.59 7.03 20.96
C GLN A 290 -5.25 8.40 21.12
N ARG A 291 -4.96 9.31 20.20
CA ARG A 291 -5.67 10.58 20.05
C ARG A 291 -6.16 10.84 18.65
N PHE A 292 -7.21 11.66 18.57
CA PHE A 292 -7.53 12.45 17.39
C PHE A 292 -7.39 13.92 17.75
N SER A 293 -6.32 14.54 17.27
CA SER A 293 -5.99 15.95 17.50
C SER A 293 -6.29 16.77 16.26
N VAL A 294 -6.73 18.01 16.44
CA VAL A 294 -7.10 18.92 15.36
C VAL A 294 -6.69 20.35 15.65
N ARG A 295 -6.30 21.09 14.61
CA ARG A 295 -6.18 22.55 14.61
C ARG A 295 -7.11 23.12 13.55
N THR A 296 -8.14 23.87 13.99
CA THR A 296 -9.25 24.29 13.11
C THR A 296 -9.04 25.62 12.41
N ALA A 297 -8.04 26.40 12.83
CA ALA A 297 -7.63 27.66 12.20
C ALA A 297 -6.11 27.83 12.33
N GLU A 298 -5.51 28.58 11.41
CA GLU A 298 -4.07 28.83 11.41
C GLU A 298 -3.60 29.44 12.74
N ASN A 299 -2.53 28.89 13.32
CA ASN A 299 -1.97 29.28 14.61
C ASN A 299 -2.92 29.18 15.82
N ALA A 300 -4.12 28.60 15.66
CA ALA A 300 -5.05 28.38 16.76
C ALA A 300 -4.56 27.25 17.68
N ALA A 301 -5.07 27.24 18.91
CA ALA A 301 -4.81 26.16 19.84
C ALA A 301 -5.43 24.84 19.34
N SER A 302 -4.64 23.76 19.35
CA SER A 302 -5.15 22.43 19.04
C SER A 302 -6.16 21.93 20.08
N SER A 303 -7.12 21.13 19.62
CA SER A 303 -7.98 20.29 20.45
C SER A 303 -7.62 18.82 20.28
N ARG A 304 -7.97 17.97 21.25
CA ARG A 304 -7.71 16.52 21.18
C ARG A 304 -8.85 15.70 21.79
N PHE A 305 -9.08 14.53 21.22
CA PHE A 305 -10.13 13.59 21.60
C PHE A 305 -9.58 12.15 21.65
N GLY A 306 -10.36 11.21 22.21
CA GLY A 306 -9.94 9.81 22.39
C GLY A 306 -8.98 9.59 23.55
N ASN A 307 -8.63 8.33 23.81
CA ASN A 307 -7.58 7.80 24.74
C ASN A 307 -7.78 6.31 25.08
N SER A 308 -8.63 5.58 24.35
CA SER A 308 -9.06 4.24 24.75
C SER A 308 -8.03 3.14 24.46
N ILE A 309 -7.00 3.41 23.67
CA ILE A 309 -6.01 2.43 23.22
C ILE A 309 -4.60 2.92 23.54
N THR A 310 -3.80 2.14 24.25
CA THR A 310 -2.41 2.49 24.59
C THR A 310 -1.38 1.53 23.99
N ALA A 311 -1.81 0.37 23.49
CA ALA A 311 -0.94 -0.65 22.94
C ALA A 311 -0.62 -0.39 21.46
N VAL A 312 0.60 -0.78 21.08
CA VAL A 312 1.07 -0.99 19.71
C VAL A 312 1.48 -2.46 19.57
N PRO A 313 1.36 -3.10 18.39
CA PRO A 313 0.97 -2.52 17.10
C PRO A 313 -0.51 -2.12 17.02
N TYR A 314 -0.83 -1.12 16.18
CA TYR A 314 -2.22 -0.69 15.97
C TYR A 314 -2.43 0.03 14.64
N TRP A 315 -3.65 -0.07 14.08
CA TRP A 315 -4.01 0.58 12.82
C TRP A 315 -4.64 1.95 13.04
N PHE A 316 -4.26 2.89 12.19
CA PHE A 316 -4.87 4.20 12.09
C PHE A 316 -5.41 4.44 10.68
N LYS A 317 -6.49 5.22 10.61
CA LYS A 317 -7.07 5.71 9.36
C LYS A 317 -7.61 7.11 9.56
N LEU A 318 -7.36 8.01 8.61
CA LEU A 318 -7.88 9.38 8.62
C LEU A 318 -8.55 9.65 7.28
N THR A 319 -9.81 10.08 7.31
CA THR A 319 -10.58 10.40 6.10
C THR A 319 -10.87 11.89 6.03
N ARG A 320 -10.94 12.41 4.80
CA ARG A 320 -11.40 13.75 4.45
C ARG A 320 -12.53 13.64 3.43
N VAL A 321 -13.68 14.26 3.74
CA VAL A 321 -14.80 14.47 2.82
C VAL A 321 -15.20 15.94 2.88
N GLY A 322 -14.91 16.68 1.80
CA GLY A 322 -14.97 18.14 1.78
C GLY A 322 -14.03 18.72 2.84
N ASN A 323 -14.60 19.40 3.83
CA ASN A 323 -13.87 19.94 4.98
C ASN A 323 -14.07 19.11 6.26
N THR A 324 -14.72 17.95 6.17
CA THR A 324 -14.96 17.08 7.32
C THR A 324 -13.88 16.02 7.42
N PHE A 325 -13.22 15.95 8.57
CA PHE A 325 -12.14 15.01 8.88
C PHE A 325 -12.60 14.03 9.95
N THR A 326 -12.34 12.74 9.72
CA THR A 326 -12.68 11.68 10.67
C THR A 326 -11.49 10.77 10.93
N GLY A 327 -11.05 10.74 12.19
CA GLY A 327 -10.04 9.78 12.66
C GLY A 327 -10.67 8.44 13.05
N TYR A 328 -10.01 7.35 12.68
CA TYR A 328 -10.38 5.99 13.02
C TYR A 328 -9.17 5.22 13.55
N SER A 329 -9.46 4.13 14.25
CA SER A 329 -8.47 3.10 14.56
C SER A 329 -9.03 1.69 14.50
N SER A 330 -8.14 0.72 14.44
CA SER A 330 -8.51 -0.68 14.33
C SER A 330 -7.44 -1.61 14.94
N PRO A 331 -7.85 -2.73 15.58
CA PRO A 331 -6.92 -3.77 16.00
C PRO A 331 -6.44 -4.66 14.84
N ASP A 332 -7.16 -4.72 13.72
CA ASP A 332 -6.98 -5.73 12.67
C ASP A 332 -6.94 -5.16 11.24
N GLY A 333 -7.14 -3.85 11.07
CA GLY A 333 -7.21 -3.19 9.75
C GLY A 333 -8.52 -3.42 9.00
N ILE A 334 -9.45 -4.19 9.58
CA ILE A 334 -10.74 -4.58 8.98
C ILE A 334 -11.90 -3.90 9.71
N ASN A 335 -11.92 -4.01 11.03
CA ASN A 335 -12.95 -3.46 11.91
C ASN A 335 -12.52 -2.09 12.44
N TRP A 336 -13.09 -1.02 11.88
CA TRP A 336 -12.70 0.36 12.17
C TRP A 336 -13.66 1.03 13.15
N THR A 337 -13.12 1.64 14.20
CA THR A 337 -13.87 2.46 15.16
C THR A 337 -13.50 3.92 15.00
N THR A 338 -14.47 4.82 14.97
CA THR A 338 -14.23 6.28 15.00
C THR A 338 -13.65 6.68 16.36
N VAL A 339 -12.56 7.45 16.37
CA VAL A 339 -11.93 7.91 17.62
C VAL A 339 -12.81 8.93 18.34
N ALA A 340 -13.47 9.79 17.57
CA ALA A 340 -14.36 10.83 18.04
C ALA A 340 -15.35 11.24 16.93
N THR A 341 -16.24 12.17 17.26
CA THR A 341 -17.12 12.80 16.26
C THR A 341 -16.30 13.50 15.16
N PRO A 342 -16.72 13.43 13.88
CA PRO A 342 -16.04 14.14 12.80
C PRO A 342 -15.91 15.65 13.06
N VAL A 343 -14.80 16.25 12.64
CA VAL A 343 -14.51 17.67 12.82
C VAL A 343 -14.46 18.38 11.48
N THR A 344 -15.07 19.57 11.39
CA THR A 344 -14.97 20.41 10.19
C THR A 344 -13.80 21.37 10.30
N ILE A 345 -12.87 21.32 9.34
CA ILE A 345 -11.66 22.15 9.26
C ILE A 345 -11.60 22.73 7.85
N PRO A 346 -11.63 24.06 7.66
CA PRO A 346 -11.72 24.70 6.35
C PRO A 346 -10.37 24.72 5.61
N MET A 347 -9.82 23.55 5.27
CA MET A 347 -8.57 23.43 4.52
C MET A 347 -8.76 23.68 3.02
N ASN A 348 -7.67 24.02 2.34
CA ASN A 348 -7.59 24.16 0.89
C ASN A 348 -7.94 22.84 0.15
N ASN A 349 -8.24 22.93 -1.15
CA ASN A 349 -8.51 21.74 -1.97
C ASN A 349 -7.29 20.82 -2.05
N THR A 350 -6.10 21.39 -2.24
CA THR A 350 -4.83 20.65 -2.18
C THR A 350 -4.22 20.79 -0.79
N ILE A 351 -3.95 19.68 -0.14
CA ILE A 351 -3.32 19.60 1.19
C ILE A 351 -2.17 18.60 1.19
N TYR A 352 -1.55 18.38 2.35
CA TYR A 352 -0.51 17.38 2.54
C TYR A 352 -0.99 16.28 3.48
N VAL A 353 -0.70 15.03 3.15
CA VAL A 353 -1.14 13.85 3.90
C VAL A 353 0.01 12.86 4.09
N GLY A 354 0.11 12.28 5.27
CA GLY A 354 1.16 11.31 5.56
C GLY A 354 1.36 10.98 7.03
N THR A 355 2.57 10.60 7.43
CA THR A 355 2.91 10.25 8.82
C THR A 355 3.60 11.40 9.55
N GLY A 356 3.20 11.68 10.78
CA GLY A 356 3.88 12.61 11.67
C GLY A 356 4.53 11.89 12.85
N VAL A 357 5.77 12.23 13.20
CA VAL A 357 6.50 11.66 14.35
C VAL A 357 7.22 12.74 15.14
N THR A 358 7.04 12.75 16.48
CA THR A 358 7.76 13.65 17.39
C THR A 358 8.08 12.97 18.72
N GLY A 359 9.30 13.18 19.22
CA GLY A 359 9.69 12.77 20.57
C GLY A 359 9.15 13.66 21.68
N ASN A 360 8.39 14.72 21.36
CA ASN A 360 7.83 15.63 22.36
C ASN A 360 8.90 16.14 23.35
N SER A 361 9.96 16.75 22.80
CA SER A 361 11.13 17.26 23.54
C SER A 361 11.98 16.21 24.28
N SER A 362 11.71 14.90 24.17
CA SER A 362 12.55 13.85 24.77
C SER A 362 13.67 13.33 23.85
N GLY A 363 13.93 14.03 22.73
CA GLY A 363 14.90 13.61 21.71
C GLY A 363 14.28 12.84 20.55
N MET A 364 15.11 12.19 19.75
CA MET A 364 14.65 11.42 18.60
C MET A 364 13.95 10.13 19.01
N ILE A 365 12.83 9.84 18.36
CA ILE A 365 12.15 8.55 18.43
C ILE A 365 11.96 8.00 17.02
N THR A 366 11.96 6.68 16.88
CA THR A 366 11.71 6.01 15.60
C THR A 366 10.43 5.20 15.70
N ALA A 367 9.49 5.50 14.80
CA ALA A 367 8.28 4.72 14.57
C ALA A 367 8.44 3.89 13.30
N VAL A 368 8.06 2.62 13.34
CA VAL A 368 7.98 1.75 12.18
C VAL A 368 6.53 1.67 11.75
N PHE A 369 6.24 2.13 10.54
CA PHE A 369 4.95 1.94 9.91
C PHE A 369 5.07 0.89 8.83
N ASP A 370 4.12 -0.03 8.79
CA ASP A 370 3.85 -0.84 7.62
C ASP A 370 2.49 -0.45 7.05
N ASN A 371 2.19 -0.97 5.86
CA ASN A 371 0.86 -0.83 5.28
C ASN A 371 0.38 0.64 5.15
N LEU A 372 1.32 1.56 4.89
CA LEU A 372 1.05 2.99 4.74
C LEU A 372 0.56 3.28 3.33
N GLY A 373 -0.61 3.93 3.23
CA GLY A 373 -1.23 4.28 1.97
C GLY A 373 -2.14 5.49 2.03
N VAL A 374 -2.21 6.21 0.91
CA VAL A 374 -3.14 7.31 0.68
C VAL A 374 -4.09 6.90 -0.43
N ILE A 375 -5.32 7.38 -0.35
CA ILE A 375 -6.41 7.06 -1.25
C ILE A 375 -7.01 8.40 -1.62
N GLN A 376 -6.82 8.87 -2.84
CA GLN A 376 -7.52 10.04 -3.35
C GLN A 376 -8.82 9.59 -4.01
N GLN A 377 -9.95 10.20 -3.66
CA GLN A 377 -11.29 9.85 -4.16
C GLN A 377 -11.72 10.67 -5.36
#